data_AF-A0A4S9SVR8-F1
#
_entry.id   AF-A0A4S9SVR8-F1
#
_cell.length_a   1.000
_cell.length_b   1.000
_cell.length_c   1.000
_cell.angle_alpha   90.00
_cell.angle_beta   90.00
_cell.angle_gamma   90.00
#
_symmetry.space_group_name_H-M   'P 1'
#
loop_
_entity.id
_entity.type
_entity.pdbx_description
1 polymer ?
#
loop_
_entity_poly.entity_id
_entity_poly.type
_entity_poly.pdbx_seq_one_letter_code
_entity_poly.pdbx_strand_id
1 'polypeptide(L)'
;MHLDHKIPWNVIAGHLVLIRSNPSCTPPRSDLFWSKGHGKDAVAEKATLQKVQDHFIRVFISTIREFAATQSAKQGSLVASKPIGKLISDELIAFAEDRYDLLPHGGNSVEHNPIAREDQDIESWRRAANPENDPGVEPNYTTANADLADTTKLLITLAATTARKPQESALIEEAQIALLRLSTDPLIPLHRLDNLSWGHGFGVSLLASLALKIYILINLYGAINELPGGNKGKLSILEVQRLLDVLGGDALSDYDYPAQNIPHRAYWHRSGVTWEWINKQCRHSHEERNGLATAESGEAVVDPLAEGQDADVRDRLKEYLKTCFAILYMYDGLRRKWYGDEEADEKWTEEIQWIFDKIRCLR
;
A
#
# COMPACT_ATOMS: atom_id res chain seq x y z
N MET A 1 0.68 -16.30 -6.82
CA MET A 1 0.92 -15.22 -5.83
C MET A 1 2.14 -14.44 -6.28
N HIS A 2 2.30 -13.17 -5.93
CA HIS A 2 3.50 -12.41 -6.26
C HIS A 2 4.67 -12.87 -5.37
N LEU A 3 5.85 -13.07 -5.98
CA LEU A 3 7.07 -13.54 -5.29
C LEU A 3 6.89 -14.85 -4.50
N ASP A 4 6.11 -15.80 -5.02
CA ASP A 4 5.85 -17.11 -4.41
C ASP A 4 7.10 -18.00 -4.23
N HIS A 5 8.12 -17.78 -5.04
CA HIS A 5 9.42 -18.42 -4.93
C HIS A 5 10.30 -17.82 -3.80
N LYS A 6 9.97 -16.64 -3.25
CA LYS A 6 10.73 -15.97 -2.17
C LYS A 6 9.96 -15.89 -0.86
N ILE A 7 8.69 -15.53 -0.92
CA ILE A 7 7.84 -15.31 0.27
C ILE A 7 7.06 -16.60 0.58
N PRO A 8 7.08 -17.11 1.82
CA PRO A 8 6.50 -18.41 2.18
C PRO A 8 4.97 -18.35 2.35
N TRP A 9 4.26 -17.86 1.32
CA TRP A 9 2.81 -17.70 1.33
C TRP A 9 2.06 -19.00 1.63
N ASN A 10 2.46 -20.11 1.01
CA ASN A 10 1.81 -21.42 1.21
C ASN A 10 1.96 -21.93 2.65
N VAL A 11 3.09 -21.61 3.29
CA VAL A 11 3.37 -22.04 4.67
C VAL A 11 2.40 -21.34 5.62
N ILE A 12 2.29 -20.01 5.55
CA ILE A 12 1.37 -19.26 6.40
C ILE A 12 -0.11 -19.55 6.05
N ALA A 13 -0.42 -19.71 4.75
CA ALA A 13 -1.76 -20.04 4.27
C ALA A 13 -2.26 -21.40 4.77
N GLY A 14 -1.38 -22.38 4.98
CA GLY A 14 -1.74 -23.69 5.53
C GLY A 14 -2.32 -23.65 6.95
N HIS A 15 -2.16 -22.52 7.66
CA HIS A 15 -2.73 -22.30 8.99
C HIS A 15 -4.02 -21.49 8.95
N LEU A 16 -4.50 -21.10 7.77
CA LEU A 16 -5.62 -20.20 7.59
C LEU A 16 -6.78 -20.88 6.86
N VAL A 17 -7.99 -20.40 7.14
CA VAL A 17 -9.21 -20.84 6.46
C VAL A 17 -10.08 -19.62 6.14
N LEU A 18 -10.70 -19.61 4.96
CA LEU A 18 -11.76 -18.64 4.67
C LEU A 18 -13.11 -19.27 5.01
N ILE A 19 -13.94 -18.53 5.73
CA ILE A 19 -15.27 -18.98 6.14
C ILE A 19 -16.27 -17.93 5.69
N ARG A 20 -17.23 -18.32 4.84
CA ARG A 20 -18.35 -17.47 4.48
C ARG A 20 -19.28 -17.33 5.68
N SER A 21 -19.67 -16.11 6.02
CA SER A 21 -20.63 -15.79 7.10
C SER A 21 -20.42 -16.61 8.38
N ASN A 22 -19.24 -16.51 8.98
CA ASN A 22 -18.91 -17.29 10.17
C ASN A 22 -19.86 -16.95 11.34
N PRO A 23 -20.66 -17.91 11.86
CA PRO A 23 -21.61 -17.69 12.94
C PRO A 23 -20.94 -17.43 14.29
N SER A 24 -19.64 -17.72 14.43
CA SER A 24 -18.88 -17.41 15.65
C SER A 24 -18.54 -15.92 15.80
N CYS A 25 -18.85 -15.11 14.78
CA CYS A 25 -18.74 -13.66 14.83
C CYS A 25 -20.13 -13.02 15.00
N THR A 26 -20.20 -11.93 15.76
CA THR A 26 -21.41 -11.10 15.88
C THR A 26 -21.07 -9.66 15.48
N PRO A 27 -21.63 -9.14 14.38
CA PRO A 27 -22.44 -9.87 13.39
C PRO A 27 -21.60 -10.95 12.67
N PRO A 28 -22.24 -11.97 12.07
CA PRO A 28 -21.54 -12.94 11.22
C PRO A 28 -20.72 -12.23 10.15
N ARG A 29 -19.61 -12.81 9.70
CA ARG A 29 -18.80 -12.18 8.65
C ARG A 29 -18.05 -13.22 7.83
N SER A 30 -17.93 -12.93 6.54
CA SER A 30 -17.10 -13.69 5.62
C SER A 30 -15.66 -13.19 5.73
N ASP A 31 -14.73 -14.00 6.22
CA ASP A 31 -13.36 -13.54 6.48
C ASP A 31 -12.37 -14.70 6.56
N LEU A 32 -11.11 -14.32 6.77
CA LEU A 32 -9.97 -15.16 7.08
C LEU A 32 -9.88 -15.46 8.59
N PHE A 33 -9.62 -16.72 8.94
CA PHE A 33 -9.49 -17.18 10.32
C PHE A 33 -8.28 -18.10 10.50
N TRP A 34 -7.68 -18.10 11.69
CA TRP A 34 -6.72 -19.14 12.07
C TRP A 34 -7.46 -20.46 12.26
N SER A 35 -7.01 -21.50 11.55
CA SER A 35 -7.61 -22.84 11.54
C SER A 35 -7.53 -23.58 12.88
N LYS A 36 -6.59 -23.18 13.75
CA LYS A 36 -6.20 -23.88 14.97
C LYS A 36 -5.87 -22.88 16.09
N GLY A 37 -5.98 -23.29 17.35
CA GLY A 37 -5.77 -22.39 18.51
C GLY A 37 -6.79 -22.54 19.65
N HIS A 38 -7.67 -23.54 19.61
CA HIS A 38 -8.62 -23.85 20.67
C HIS A 38 -8.60 -25.36 20.98
N GLY A 39 -8.76 -25.76 22.25
CA GLY A 39 -8.75 -27.17 22.68
C GLY A 39 -7.53 -27.60 23.50
N LYS A 40 -7.36 -28.91 23.71
CA LYS A 40 -6.33 -29.48 24.61
C LYS A 40 -4.89 -29.21 24.13
N ASP A 41 -4.68 -29.07 22.83
CA ASP A 41 -3.37 -28.83 22.21
C ASP A 41 -3.09 -27.35 21.88
N ALA A 42 -3.98 -26.43 22.30
CA ALA A 42 -3.96 -25.03 21.89
C ALA A 42 -2.63 -24.31 22.21
N VAL A 43 -1.94 -24.68 23.29
CA VAL A 43 -0.63 -24.08 23.65
C VAL A 43 0.45 -24.44 22.63
N ALA A 44 0.54 -25.72 22.25
CA ALA A 44 1.51 -26.19 21.28
C ALA A 44 1.19 -25.68 19.86
N GLU A 45 -0.10 -25.61 19.51
CA GLU A 45 -0.56 -25.03 18.25
C GLU A 45 -0.25 -23.54 18.15
N LYS A 46 -0.49 -22.78 19.23
CA LYS A 46 -0.17 -21.35 19.29
C LYS A 46 1.34 -21.11 19.17
N ALA A 47 2.16 -21.91 19.85
CA ALA A 47 3.62 -21.80 19.72
C ALA A 47 4.11 -22.13 18.31
N THR A 48 3.47 -23.09 17.63
CA THR A 48 3.77 -23.42 16.23
C THR A 48 3.37 -22.28 15.30
N LEU A 49 2.18 -21.71 15.50
CA LEU A 49 1.69 -20.58 14.71
C LEU A 49 2.61 -19.37 14.85
N GLN A 50 3.04 -19.04 16.08
CA GLN A 50 3.98 -17.94 16.31
C GLN A 50 5.28 -18.15 15.53
N LYS A 51 5.89 -19.34 15.59
CA LYS A 51 7.11 -19.65 14.83
C LYS A 51 6.93 -19.48 13.32
N VAL A 52 5.76 -19.87 12.79
CA VAL A 52 5.43 -19.71 11.37
C VAL A 52 5.26 -18.24 11.01
N GLN A 53 4.60 -17.45 11.86
CA GLN A 53 4.49 -15.99 11.69
C GLN A 53 5.85 -15.32 11.74
N ASP A 54 6.68 -15.61 12.75
CA ASP A 54 8.03 -15.05 12.90
C ASP A 54 8.91 -15.38 11.68
N HIS A 55 8.78 -16.60 11.15
CA HIS A 55 9.47 -17.00 9.92
C HIS A 55 8.98 -16.20 8.72
N PHE A 56 7.66 -16.07 8.54
CA PHE A 56 7.08 -15.28 7.46
C PHE A 56 7.53 -13.82 7.52
N ILE A 57 7.40 -13.18 8.68
CA ILE A 57 7.78 -11.77 8.91
C ILE A 57 9.25 -11.56 8.54
N ARG A 58 10.15 -12.39 9.08
CA ARG A 58 11.59 -12.29 8.80
C ARG A 58 11.90 -12.40 7.31
N VAL A 59 11.31 -13.38 6.61
CA VAL A 59 11.54 -13.57 5.17
C VAL A 59 10.96 -12.41 4.37
N PHE A 60 9.79 -11.91 4.75
CA PHE A 60 9.14 -10.78 4.09
C PHE A 60 9.99 -9.51 4.20
N ILE A 61 10.43 -9.15 5.41
CA ILE A 61 11.31 -8.00 5.67
C ILE A 61 12.64 -8.15 4.92
N SER A 62 13.27 -9.32 4.97
CA SER A 62 14.49 -9.59 4.22
C SER A 62 14.30 -9.40 2.70
N THR A 63 13.14 -9.77 2.18
CA THR A 63 12.82 -9.60 0.76
C THR A 63 12.63 -8.12 0.41
N ILE A 64 11.93 -7.35 1.23
CA ILE A 64 11.82 -5.88 1.06
C ILE A 64 13.21 -5.25 1.04
N ARG A 65 14.05 -5.59 2.02
CA ARG A 65 15.42 -5.07 2.17
C ARG A 65 16.30 -5.37 0.95
N GLU A 66 16.24 -6.59 0.43
CA GLU A 66 16.99 -6.98 -0.78
C GLU A 66 16.64 -6.09 -1.98
N PHE A 67 15.33 -5.85 -2.19
CA PHE A 67 14.86 -4.99 -3.27
C PHE A 67 15.21 -3.52 -3.03
N ALA A 68 15.06 -3.02 -1.80
CA ALA A 68 15.41 -1.65 -1.42
C ALA A 68 16.90 -1.36 -1.63
N ALA A 69 17.77 -2.29 -1.24
CA ALA A 69 19.22 -2.21 -1.46
C ALA A 69 19.55 -2.22 -2.96
N THR A 70 18.90 -3.10 -3.73
CA THR A 70 19.08 -3.17 -5.19
C THR A 70 18.70 -1.86 -5.88
N GLN A 71 17.60 -1.24 -5.47
CA GLN A 71 17.17 0.04 -6.03
C GLN A 71 18.08 1.19 -5.60
N SER A 72 18.49 1.22 -4.33
CA SER A 72 19.42 2.24 -3.82
C SER A 72 20.75 2.23 -4.57
N ALA A 73 21.28 1.04 -4.89
CA ALA A 73 22.49 0.90 -5.70
C ALA A 73 22.33 1.47 -7.12
N LYS A 74 21.16 1.28 -7.75
CA LYS A 74 20.87 1.87 -9.08
C LYS A 74 20.81 3.39 -9.03
N GLN A 75 20.13 3.94 -8.02
CA GLN A 75 19.93 5.38 -7.85
C GLN A 75 21.25 6.14 -7.60
N GLY A 76 22.18 5.54 -6.84
CA GLY A 76 23.51 6.13 -6.62
C GLY A 76 24.28 6.38 -7.93
N SER A 77 24.08 5.53 -8.93
CA SER A 77 24.67 5.71 -10.27
C SER A 77 23.98 6.80 -11.09
N LEU A 78 22.69 7.06 -10.83
CA LEU A 78 21.87 7.98 -11.63
C LEU A 78 22.08 9.46 -11.24
N VAL A 79 22.21 9.76 -9.94
CA VAL A 79 22.35 11.15 -9.44
C VAL A 79 23.63 11.84 -9.92
N ALA A 80 24.72 11.09 -10.12
CA ALA A 80 25.97 11.66 -10.64
C ALA A 80 25.85 12.21 -12.08
N SER A 81 24.75 11.88 -12.78
CA SER A 81 24.59 12.16 -14.22
C SER A 81 23.56 13.25 -14.57
N LYS A 82 22.69 13.67 -13.63
CA LYS A 82 21.56 14.58 -13.93
C LYS A 82 21.81 16.00 -13.39
N PRO A 83 21.63 17.06 -14.20
CA PRO A 83 21.94 18.44 -13.82
C PRO A 83 21.00 19.00 -12.73
N ILE A 84 21.50 20.01 -12.02
CA ILE A 84 20.79 20.76 -10.98
C ILE A 84 19.75 21.68 -11.65
N GLY A 85 18.59 21.13 -11.96
CA GLY A 85 17.40 21.85 -12.44
C GLY A 85 16.24 21.75 -11.46
N LYS A 86 15.02 22.00 -11.96
CA LYS A 86 13.75 21.72 -11.25
C LYS A 86 13.82 20.33 -10.59
N LEU A 87 13.30 20.22 -9.38
CA LEU A 87 13.20 18.97 -8.65
C LEU A 87 12.21 18.01 -9.34
N ILE A 88 11.09 18.56 -9.82
CA ILE A 88 10.00 17.86 -10.49
C ILE A 88 9.69 18.61 -11.80
N SER A 89 9.66 17.90 -12.91
CA SER A 89 9.30 18.45 -14.22
C SER A 89 7.80 18.54 -14.43
N ASP A 90 7.38 19.42 -15.34
CA ASP A 90 5.97 19.53 -15.74
C ASP A 90 5.52 18.25 -16.47
N GLU A 91 6.45 17.54 -17.13
CA GLU A 91 6.21 16.24 -17.75
C GLU A 91 5.93 15.14 -16.72
N LEU A 92 6.60 15.12 -15.56
CA LEU A 92 6.32 14.16 -14.50
C LEU A 92 4.93 14.41 -13.88
N ILE A 93 4.54 15.67 -13.74
CA ILE A 93 3.21 16.07 -13.25
C ILE A 93 2.14 15.58 -14.24
N ALA A 94 2.28 15.90 -15.53
CA ALA A 94 1.34 15.46 -16.57
C ALA A 94 1.29 13.91 -16.68
N PHE A 95 2.41 13.23 -16.45
CA PHE A 95 2.43 11.78 -16.38
C PHE A 95 1.66 11.23 -15.19
N ALA A 96 1.75 11.85 -14.01
CA ALA A 96 0.96 11.44 -12.86
C ALA A 96 -0.55 11.60 -13.12
N GLU A 97 -0.94 12.72 -13.72
CA GLU A 97 -2.31 13.02 -14.13
C GLU A 97 -2.86 11.98 -15.11
N ASP A 98 -2.13 11.67 -16.19
CA ASP A 98 -2.52 10.64 -17.17
C ASP A 98 -2.54 9.23 -16.55
N ARG A 99 -1.53 8.88 -15.74
CA ARG A 99 -1.34 7.52 -15.24
C ARG A 99 -2.43 7.10 -14.26
N TYR A 100 -2.88 8.05 -13.45
CA TYR A 100 -3.80 7.83 -12.33
C TYR A 100 -5.15 8.54 -12.50
N ASP A 101 -5.40 9.18 -13.65
CA ASP A 101 -6.64 9.91 -13.95
C ASP A 101 -6.89 11.04 -12.94
N LEU A 102 -5.85 11.83 -12.66
CA LEU A 102 -5.91 12.95 -11.71
C LEU A 102 -6.21 14.25 -12.45
N LEU A 103 -7.00 15.10 -11.82
CA LEU A 103 -7.15 16.50 -12.19
C LEU A 103 -5.87 17.27 -11.84
N PRO A 104 -5.60 18.40 -12.52
CA PRO A 104 -4.53 19.31 -12.12
C PRO A 104 -4.65 19.72 -10.66
N HIS A 105 -3.53 20.08 -10.03
CA HIS A 105 -3.52 20.51 -8.63
C HIS A 105 -4.60 21.56 -8.33
N GLY A 106 -5.44 21.28 -7.34
CA GLY A 106 -6.60 22.10 -7.01
C GLY A 106 -7.10 21.99 -5.56
N GLY A 107 -6.40 21.22 -4.71
CA GLY A 107 -6.75 21.00 -3.32
C GLY A 107 -6.35 19.62 -2.83
N ASN A 108 -6.76 19.30 -1.59
CA ASN A 108 -6.29 18.13 -0.86
C ASN A 108 -7.32 17.00 -0.94
N SER A 109 -7.65 16.64 -2.19
CA SER A 109 -8.54 15.54 -2.55
C SER A 109 -7.78 14.54 -3.41
N VAL A 110 -8.18 13.28 -3.33
CA VAL A 110 -7.56 12.16 -4.06
C VAL A 110 -7.76 12.26 -5.58
N GLU A 111 -8.67 13.12 -6.02
CA GLU A 111 -8.94 13.37 -7.44
C GLU A 111 -7.94 14.36 -8.04
N HIS A 112 -7.25 15.14 -7.22
CA HIS A 112 -6.28 16.14 -7.68
C HIS A 112 -4.85 15.64 -7.53
N ASN A 113 -3.99 16.09 -8.44
CA ASN A 113 -2.55 15.91 -8.30
C ASN A 113 -2.05 16.68 -7.06
N PRO A 114 -1.46 16.01 -6.05
CA PRO A 114 -0.97 16.68 -4.86
C PRO A 114 0.25 17.58 -5.12
N ILE A 115 0.96 17.39 -6.24
CA ILE A 115 2.17 18.16 -6.54
C ILE A 115 1.79 19.59 -6.92
N ALA A 116 2.03 20.52 -6.00
CA ALA A 116 1.86 21.94 -6.24
C ALA A 116 3.00 22.48 -7.12
N ARG A 117 2.81 23.68 -7.68
CA ARG A 117 3.84 24.33 -8.52
C ARG A 117 5.11 24.63 -7.71
N GLU A 118 4.93 24.97 -6.44
CA GLU A 118 5.98 25.31 -5.49
C GLU A 118 6.86 24.09 -5.18
N ASP A 119 6.28 22.89 -5.15
CA ASP A 119 6.97 21.63 -4.85
C ASP A 119 7.99 21.23 -5.92
N GLN A 120 7.89 21.81 -7.12
CA GLN A 120 8.84 21.60 -8.21
C GLN A 120 10.23 22.19 -7.92
N ASP A 121 10.36 23.07 -6.92
CA ASP A 121 11.62 23.71 -6.54
C ASP A 121 12.08 23.24 -5.15
N ILE A 122 13.29 22.70 -5.08
CA ILE A 122 13.90 22.25 -3.82
C ILE A 122 14.04 23.38 -2.79
N GLU A 123 14.21 24.63 -3.23
CA GLU A 123 14.27 25.77 -2.31
C GLU A 123 12.94 26.04 -1.61
N SER A 124 11.81 25.70 -2.23
CA SER A 124 10.50 25.78 -1.58
C SER A 124 10.40 24.79 -0.42
N TRP A 125 10.93 23.58 -0.57
CA TRP A 125 10.98 22.58 0.50
C TRP A 125 11.84 23.04 1.67
N ARG A 126 13.03 23.61 1.39
CA ARG A 126 13.93 24.18 2.40
C ARG A 126 13.27 25.33 3.15
N ARG A 127 12.64 26.26 2.41
CA ARG A 127 11.90 27.40 2.99
C ARG A 127 10.70 26.94 3.82
N ALA A 128 9.99 25.89 3.40
CA ALA A 128 8.91 25.32 4.18
C ALA A 128 9.39 24.71 5.51
N ALA A 129 10.63 24.20 5.55
CA ALA A 129 11.22 23.61 6.76
C ALA A 129 11.77 24.66 7.74
N ASN A 130 12.18 25.82 7.24
CA ASN A 130 12.63 26.96 8.04
C ASN A 130 12.21 28.29 7.37
N PRO A 131 10.96 28.75 7.57
CA PRO A 131 10.42 29.91 6.87
C PRO A 131 11.16 31.22 7.14
N GLU A 132 11.75 31.35 8.33
CA GLU A 132 12.48 32.55 8.76
C GLU A 132 13.95 32.52 8.31
N ASN A 133 14.42 31.40 7.73
CA ASN A 133 15.82 31.13 7.44
C ASN A 133 16.73 31.40 8.66
N ASP A 134 16.23 31.13 9.87
CA ASP A 134 17.00 31.35 11.09
C ASP A 134 18.06 30.22 11.22
N PRO A 135 19.37 30.55 11.14
CA PRO A 135 20.43 29.54 11.25
C PRO A 135 20.50 28.89 12.65
N GLY A 136 19.83 29.44 13.65
CA GLY A 136 19.73 28.87 15.00
C GLY A 136 18.60 27.85 15.19
N VAL A 137 17.72 27.69 14.21
CA VAL A 137 16.55 26.79 14.29
C VAL A 137 16.77 25.55 13.42
N GLU A 138 16.58 24.37 14.01
CA GLU A 138 16.61 23.11 13.27
C GLU A 138 15.44 23.04 12.27
N PRO A 139 15.69 22.73 10.98
CA PRO A 139 14.62 22.57 9.99
C PRO A 139 13.58 21.54 10.47
N ASN A 140 12.30 21.87 10.35
CA ASN A 140 11.23 20.97 10.79
C ASN A 140 10.00 21.02 9.89
N TYR A 141 9.28 19.90 9.81
CA TYR A 141 7.94 19.86 9.24
C TYR A 141 6.91 19.49 10.30
N THR A 142 5.71 20.02 10.16
CA THR A 142 4.58 19.77 11.06
C THR A 142 3.34 19.40 10.26
N THR A 143 2.20 19.25 10.93
CA THR A 143 0.91 19.05 10.25
C THR A 143 0.53 20.21 9.31
N ALA A 144 1.12 21.39 9.46
CA ALA A 144 0.98 22.51 8.52
C ALA A 144 1.64 22.24 7.15
N ASN A 145 2.48 21.19 7.04
CA ASN A 145 3.17 20.80 5.83
C ASN A 145 2.61 19.50 5.24
N ALA A 146 1.34 19.18 5.51
CA ALA A 146 0.71 17.94 5.08
C ALA A 146 0.67 17.79 3.54
N ASP A 147 0.62 18.90 2.78
CA ASP A 147 0.75 18.89 1.32
C ASP A 147 2.07 18.23 0.87
N LEU A 148 3.18 18.50 1.58
CA LEU A 148 4.48 17.89 1.26
C LEU A 148 4.49 16.38 1.53
N ALA A 149 3.71 15.91 2.52
CA ALA A 149 3.55 14.47 2.76
C ALA A 149 2.79 13.83 1.59
N ASP A 150 1.75 14.48 1.07
CA ASP A 150 0.99 14.06 -0.11
C ASP A 150 1.84 14.02 -1.38
N THR A 151 2.63 15.05 -1.62
CA THR A 151 3.61 15.08 -2.71
C THR A 151 4.64 13.95 -2.56
N THR A 152 5.14 13.70 -1.35
CA THR A 152 6.07 12.59 -1.10
C THR A 152 5.42 11.24 -1.37
N LYS A 153 4.16 11.03 -0.96
CA LYS A 153 3.39 9.81 -1.23
C LYS A 153 3.20 9.58 -2.74
N LEU A 154 2.87 10.63 -3.51
CA LEU A 154 2.76 10.49 -4.96
C LEU A 154 4.13 10.20 -5.60
N LEU A 155 5.21 10.87 -5.18
CA LEU A 155 6.55 10.58 -5.70
C LEU A 155 6.98 9.13 -5.46
N ILE A 156 6.71 8.57 -4.27
CA ILE A 156 6.95 7.14 -3.99
C ILE A 156 6.12 6.25 -4.92
N THR A 157 4.85 6.61 -5.12
CA THR A 157 3.93 5.89 -6.02
C THR A 157 4.43 5.89 -7.47
N LEU A 158 4.88 7.04 -7.98
CA LEU A 158 5.44 7.17 -9.33
C LEU A 158 6.75 6.39 -9.46
N ALA A 159 7.64 6.50 -8.48
CA ALA A 159 8.90 5.76 -8.44
C ALA A 159 8.71 4.22 -8.35
N ALA A 160 7.58 3.77 -7.80
CA ALA A 160 7.16 2.37 -7.70
C ALA A 160 6.39 1.86 -8.93
N THR A 161 6.07 2.72 -9.89
CA THR A 161 5.27 2.36 -11.07
C THR A 161 6.12 1.57 -12.07
N THR A 162 5.52 0.56 -12.71
CA THR A 162 6.15 -0.14 -13.84
C THR A 162 5.91 0.65 -15.12
N ALA A 163 6.98 0.94 -15.87
CA ALA A 163 6.90 1.60 -17.17
C ALA A 163 6.14 0.74 -18.19
N ARG A 164 5.13 1.33 -18.84
CA ARG A 164 4.38 0.74 -19.96
C ARG A 164 5.01 1.08 -21.31
N LYS A 165 5.71 2.20 -21.38
CA LYS A 165 6.38 2.72 -22.58
C LYS A 165 7.79 3.18 -22.22
N PRO A 166 8.75 3.15 -23.17
CA PRO A 166 10.13 3.58 -22.91
C PRO A 166 10.26 5.00 -22.35
N GLN A 167 9.37 5.91 -22.74
CA GLN A 167 9.39 7.30 -22.26
C GLN A 167 9.06 7.40 -20.76
N GLU A 168 8.22 6.50 -20.24
CA GLU A 168 7.83 6.50 -18.82
C GLU A 168 9.00 6.11 -17.92
N SER A 169 9.97 5.32 -18.41
CA SER A 169 11.15 4.93 -17.63
C SER A 169 11.95 6.15 -17.17
N ALA A 170 12.14 7.15 -18.03
CA ALA A 170 12.88 8.37 -17.68
C ALA A 170 12.15 9.21 -16.61
N LEU A 171 10.81 9.20 -16.62
CA LEU A 171 9.97 9.90 -15.65
C LEU A 171 9.94 9.17 -14.30
N ILE A 172 9.88 7.84 -14.31
CA ILE A 172 10.03 7.02 -13.10
C ILE A 172 11.40 7.24 -12.45
N GLU A 173 12.47 7.28 -13.24
CA GLU A 173 13.82 7.60 -12.77
C GLU A 173 13.90 9.03 -12.21
N GLU A 174 13.19 9.99 -12.80
CA GLU A 174 13.09 11.34 -12.25
C GLU A 174 12.43 11.36 -10.86
N ALA A 175 11.31 10.68 -10.68
CA ALA A 175 10.65 10.57 -9.37
C ALA A 175 11.59 9.94 -8.32
N GLN A 176 12.36 8.93 -8.70
CA GLN A 176 13.38 8.31 -7.84
C GLN A 176 14.50 9.29 -7.47
N ILE A 177 14.99 10.08 -8.42
CA ILE A 177 16.01 11.10 -8.18
C ILE A 177 15.48 12.22 -7.31
N ALA A 178 14.23 12.65 -7.50
CA ALA A 178 13.58 13.66 -6.67
C ALA A 178 13.51 13.21 -5.20
N LEU A 179 13.03 11.98 -4.95
CA LEU A 179 13.02 11.39 -3.61
C LEU A 179 14.43 11.30 -3.00
N LEU A 180 15.42 10.88 -3.81
CA LEU A 180 16.79 10.79 -3.34
C LEU A 180 17.32 12.17 -2.92
N ARG A 181 17.16 13.19 -3.78
CA ARG A 181 17.56 14.58 -3.50
C ARG A 181 16.90 15.10 -2.22
N LEU A 182 15.57 14.96 -2.09
CA LEU A 182 14.83 15.34 -0.90
C LEU A 182 15.33 14.61 0.36
N SER A 183 15.63 13.32 0.25
CA SER A 183 16.08 12.50 1.39
C SER A 183 17.51 12.78 1.85
N THR A 184 18.35 13.37 1.00
CA THR A 184 19.78 13.62 1.27
C THR A 184 20.12 15.08 1.52
N ASP A 185 19.17 15.98 1.27
CA ASP A 185 19.36 17.40 1.51
C ASP A 185 19.33 17.69 3.03
N PRO A 186 20.41 18.23 3.62
CA PRO A 186 20.50 18.44 5.07
C PRO A 186 19.51 19.51 5.60
N LEU A 187 18.95 20.34 4.72
CA LEU A 187 17.97 21.35 5.09
C LEU A 187 16.52 20.87 4.94
N ILE A 188 16.31 19.62 4.51
CA ILE A 188 14.99 19.02 4.31
C ILE A 188 14.82 17.86 5.30
N PRO A 189 14.01 18.05 6.36
CA PRO A 189 13.79 17.03 7.38
C PRO A 189 12.69 16.05 6.93
N LEU A 190 12.89 15.35 5.81
CA LEU A 190 11.85 14.52 5.17
C LEU A 190 11.22 13.49 6.11
N HIS A 191 12.01 12.93 7.03
CA HIS A 191 11.57 12.00 8.06
C HIS A 191 10.46 12.55 8.98
N ARG A 192 10.32 13.88 9.10
CA ARG A 192 9.26 14.53 9.89
C ARG A 192 7.88 14.40 9.24
N LEU A 193 7.82 14.09 7.95
CA LEU A 193 6.56 13.82 7.23
C LEU A 193 6.04 12.38 7.46
N ASP A 194 6.84 11.48 8.04
CA ASP A 194 6.53 10.04 8.09
C ASP A 194 5.24 9.73 8.86
N ASN A 195 5.08 10.31 10.04
CA ASN A 195 3.99 9.97 10.97
C ASN A 195 3.09 11.16 11.32
N LEU A 196 2.90 12.08 10.37
CA LEU A 196 1.97 13.20 10.55
C LEU A 196 0.53 12.71 10.75
N SER A 197 -0.16 13.34 11.70
CA SER A 197 -1.57 13.07 11.99
C SER A 197 -2.24 14.25 12.70
N TRP A 198 -3.54 14.42 12.47
CA TRP A 198 -4.40 15.33 13.23
C TRP A 198 -5.84 14.79 13.25
N GLY A 199 -6.17 14.02 14.28
CA GLY A 199 -7.47 13.32 14.39
C GLY A 199 -7.58 12.08 13.49
N HIS A 200 -6.93 12.07 12.33
CA HIS A 200 -6.64 10.91 11.48
C HIS A 200 -5.21 11.02 10.94
N GLY A 201 -4.67 9.94 10.38
CA GLY A 201 -3.30 9.93 9.84
C GLY A 201 -3.25 10.46 8.41
N PHE A 202 -2.18 11.17 8.06
CA PHE A 202 -1.86 11.57 6.68
C PHE A 202 -0.36 11.56 6.37
N GLY A 203 0.46 11.06 7.29
CA GLY A 203 1.91 10.89 7.09
C GLY A 203 2.26 9.92 5.95
N VAL A 204 3.52 9.99 5.52
CA VAL A 204 4.04 9.16 4.41
C VAL A 204 3.92 7.67 4.70
N SER A 205 4.02 7.25 5.98
CA SER A 205 3.92 5.84 6.38
C SER A 205 2.60 5.18 5.99
N LEU A 206 1.52 5.95 5.83
CA LEU A 206 0.21 5.41 5.44
C LEU A 206 0.20 4.77 4.05
N LEU A 207 0.98 5.31 3.11
CA LEU A 207 1.10 4.74 1.77
C LEU A 207 1.65 3.31 1.84
N ALA A 208 2.73 3.12 2.58
CA ALA A 208 3.33 1.79 2.77
C ALA A 208 2.41 0.87 3.59
N SER A 209 1.78 1.38 4.65
CA SER A 209 0.85 0.62 5.49
C SER A 209 -0.35 0.09 4.71
N LEU A 210 -0.96 0.90 3.83
CA LEU A 210 -2.08 0.49 3.00
C LEU A 210 -1.67 -0.52 1.93
N ALA A 211 -0.57 -0.23 1.23
CA ALA A 211 -0.01 -1.15 0.25
C ALA A 211 0.31 -2.51 0.87
N LEU A 212 0.88 -2.53 2.09
CA LEU A 212 1.20 -3.76 2.82
C LEU A 212 -0.06 -4.58 3.15
N LYS A 213 -1.07 -3.93 3.74
CA LYS A 213 -2.34 -4.60 4.11
C LYS A 213 -2.99 -5.24 2.91
N ILE A 214 -3.17 -4.50 1.83
CA ILE A 214 -3.83 -5.00 0.61
C ILE A 214 -2.98 -6.11 -0.04
N TYR A 215 -1.65 -5.91 -0.13
CA TYR A 215 -0.74 -6.88 -0.72
C TYR A 215 -0.75 -8.22 0.02
N ILE A 216 -0.67 -8.20 1.36
CA ILE A 216 -0.74 -9.42 2.17
C ILE A 216 -2.11 -10.10 2.02
N LEU A 217 -3.20 -9.33 2.10
CA LEU A 217 -4.57 -9.87 1.98
C LEU A 217 -4.82 -10.61 0.68
N ILE A 218 -4.48 -9.97 -0.45
CA ILE A 218 -4.68 -10.55 -1.79
C ILE A 218 -3.82 -11.80 -1.97
N ASN A 219 -2.54 -11.74 -1.58
CA ASN A 219 -1.65 -12.89 -1.75
C ASN A 219 -2.03 -14.06 -0.83
N LEU A 220 -2.44 -13.80 0.42
CA LEU A 220 -2.93 -14.85 1.34
C LEU A 220 -4.20 -15.50 0.81
N TYR A 221 -5.17 -14.71 0.34
CA TYR A 221 -6.37 -15.28 -0.27
C TYR A 221 -6.03 -16.15 -1.48
N GLY A 222 -5.14 -15.67 -2.36
CA GLY A 222 -4.66 -16.44 -3.51
C GLY A 222 -3.97 -17.74 -3.10
N ALA A 223 -3.14 -17.69 -2.06
CA ALA A 223 -2.46 -18.86 -1.49
C ALA A 223 -3.45 -19.92 -0.99
N ILE A 224 -4.44 -19.50 -0.20
CA ILE A 224 -5.46 -20.38 0.39
C ILE A 224 -6.30 -21.06 -0.70
N ASN A 225 -6.62 -20.32 -1.77
CA ASN A 225 -7.35 -20.90 -2.88
C ASN A 225 -6.52 -21.95 -3.64
N GLU A 226 -5.20 -21.83 -3.70
CA GLU A 226 -4.37 -22.87 -4.36
C GLU A 226 -4.11 -24.11 -3.50
N LEU A 227 -4.38 -24.09 -2.19
CA LEU A 227 -4.18 -25.25 -1.33
C LEU A 227 -5.16 -26.41 -1.65
N PRO A 228 -4.72 -27.68 -1.53
CA PRO A 228 -5.61 -28.83 -1.62
C PRO A 228 -6.73 -28.75 -0.58
N GLY A 229 -7.99 -28.81 -1.02
CA GLY A 229 -9.15 -28.65 -0.13
C GLY A 229 -9.45 -27.20 0.27
N GLY A 230 -8.77 -26.22 -0.33
CA GLY A 230 -9.00 -24.80 -0.14
C GLY A 230 -10.37 -24.31 -0.65
N ASN A 231 -10.52 -23.00 -0.73
CA ASN A 231 -11.79 -22.34 -1.09
C ASN A 231 -11.92 -22.00 -2.57
N LYS A 232 -11.32 -22.77 -3.48
CA LYS A 232 -11.46 -22.57 -4.94
C LYS A 232 -12.93 -22.36 -5.31
N GLY A 233 -13.24 -21.15 -5.79
CA GLY A 233 -14.58 -20.74 -6.22
C GLY A 233 -15.66 -20.62 -5.13
N LYS A 234 -15.33 -20.85 -3.84
CA LYS A 234 -16.36 -20.92 -2.77
C LYS A 234 -16.71 -19.58 -2.15
N LEU A 235 -15.76 -18.66 -2.07
CA LEU A 235 -15.91 -17.32 -1.49
C LEU A 235 -15.14 -16.37 -2.40
N SER A 236 -15.73 -15.25 -2.81
CA SER A 236 -15.03 -14.20 -3.56
C SER A 236 -14.07 -13.42 -2.66
N ILE A 237 -12.97 -12.89 -3.19
CA ILE A 237 -12.09 -12.02 -2.40
C ILE A 237 -12.82 -10.73 -1.97
N LEU A 238 -13.78 -10.30 -2.78
CA LEU A 238 -14.62 -9.13 -2.53
C LEU A 238 -15.75 -9.40 -1.52
N GLU A 239 -15.85 -10.63 -1.01
CA GLU A 239 -16.68 -10.95 0.17
C GLU A 239 -15.85 -10.94 1.47
N VAL A 240 -14.52 -10.83 1.40
CA VAL A 240 -13.63 -10.87 2.58
C VAL A 240 -13.71 -9.55 3.34
N GLN A 241 -14.35 -9.56 4.51
CA GLN A 241 -14.66 -8.36 5.29
C GLN A 241 -13.44 -7.50 5.56
N ARG A 242 -12.30 -8.08 5.95
CA ARG A 242 -11.09 -7.31 6.21
C ARG A 242 -10.51 -6.62 4.98
N LEU A 243 -10.69 -7.18 3.79
CA LEU A 243 -10.33 -6.46 2.57
C LEU A 243 -11.28 -5.28 2.34
N LEU A 244 -12.59 -5.52 2.48
CA LEU A 244 -13.60 -4.45 2.39
C LEU A 244 -13.39 -3.34 3.42
N ASP A 245 -12.96 -3.68 4.64
CA ASP A 245 -12.66 -2.71 5.69
C ASP A 245 -11.46 -1.82 5.31
N VAL A 246 -10.41 -2.39 4.70
CA VAL A 246 -9.23 -1.63 4.25
C VAL A 246 -9.56 -0.78 3.03
N LEU A 247 -10.29 -1.34 2.06
CA LEU A 247 -10.69 -0.64 0.85
C LEU A 247 -11.67 0.50 1.18
N GLY A 248 -12.65 0.21 2.03
CA GLY A 248 -13.66 1.18 2.44
C GLY A 248 -13.11 2.22 3.40
N GLY A 249 -12.37 1.84 4.44
CA GLY A 249 -11.89 2.81 5.41
C GLY A 249 -10.94 3.81 4.79
N ASP A 250 -9.79 3.30 4.34
CA ASP A 250 -8.68 4.15 3.99
C ASP A 250 -8.47 4.18 2.47
N ALA A 251 -8.41 3.05 1.77
CA ALA A 251 -7.80 2.99 0.43
C ALA A 251 -8.60 3.60 -0.74
N LEU A 252 -9.92 3.76 -0.61
CA LEU A 252 -10.78 4.35 -1.65
C LEU A 252 -11.45 5.67 -1.24
N SER A 253 -11.37 6.02 0.05
CA SER A 253 -11.98 7.23 0.59
C SER A 253 -11.31 8.50 0.05
N ASP A 254 -12.09 9.58 0.02
CA ASP A 254 -11.59 10.93 -0.21
C ASP A 254 -11.75 11.75 1.07
N TYR A 255 -10.63 12.01 1.74
CA TYR A 255 -10.50 12.84 2.93
C TYR A 255 -9.28 13.74 2.75
N ASP A 256 -8.98 14.62 3.70
CA ASP A 256 -7.85 15.54 3.58
C ASP A 256 -6.50 14.81 3.53
N TYR A 257 -5.68 15.18 2.55
CA TYR A 257 -4.37 14.59 2.26
C TYR A 257 -4.38 13.07 1.97
N PRO A 258 -5.14 12.61 0.96
CA PRO A 258 -5.41 11.20 0.73
C PRO A 258 -4.47 10.57 -0.31
N ALA A 259 -3.31 11.14 -0.64
CA ALA A 259 -2.50 10.67 -1.77
C ALA A 259 -2.06 9.19 -1.68
N GLN A 260 -2.07 8.58 -0.48
CA GLN A 260 -1.91 7.13 -0.29
C GLN A 260 -2.93 6.27 -1.04
N ASN A 261 -4.10 6.84 -1.36
CA ASN A 261 -5.23 6.15 -1.97
C ASN A 261 -5.14 6.12 -3.50
N ILE A 262 -4.38 7.04 -4.11
CA ILE A 262 -4.25 7.19 -5.57
C ILE A 262 -3.99 5.87 -6.30
N PRO A 263 -2.95 5.07 -5.96
CA PRO A 263 -2.69 3.82 -6.67
C PRO A 263 -3.77 2.76 -6.45
N HIS A 264 -4.46 2.80 -5.30
CA HIS A 264 -5.51 1.86 -4.95
C HIS A 264 -6.81 2.18 -5.69
N ARG A 265 -7.25 3.44 -5.69
CA ARG A 265 -8.42 3.91 -6.47
C ARG A 265 -8.25 3.60 -7.95
N ALA A 266 -7.10 3.95 -8.53
CA ALA A 266 -6.84 3.73 -9.95
C ALA A 266 -6.95 2.25 -10.38
N TYR A 267 -6.66 1.30 -9.48
CA TYR A 267 -6.83 -0.13 -9.75
C TYR A 267 -8.28 -0.60 -9.51
N TRP A 268 -8.83 -0.32 -8.32
CA TRP A 268 -10.12 -0.87 -7.89
C TRP A 268 -11.31 -0.25 -8.59
N HIS A 269 -11.27 1.04 -8.91
CA HIS A 269 -12.33 1.71 -9.68
C HIS A 269 -12.47 1.08 -11.07
N ARG A 270 -11.36 0.71 -11.72
CA ARG A 270 -11.38 -0.02 -13.00
C ARG A 270 -11.98 -1.43 -12.91
N SER A 271 -12.14 -1.95 -11.70
CA SER A 271 -12.80 -3.23 -11.41
C SER A 271 -14.24 -3.05 -10.92
N GLY A 272 -14.78 -1.82 -10.96
CA GLY A 272 -16.11 -1.48 -10.44
C GLY A 272 -16.21 -1.42 -8.92
N VAL A 273 -15.08 -1.54 -8.20
CA VAL A 273 -15.04 -1.48 -6.73
C VAL A 273 -14.79 -0.04 -6.31
N THR A 274 -15.88 0.67 -5.97
CA THR A 274 -15.83 2.06 -5.46
C THR A 274 -16.21 2.13 -3.98
N TRP A 275 -15.99 3.28 -3.36
CA TRP A 275 -16.41 3.55 -1.98
C TRP A 275 -17.93 3.37 -1.79
N GLU A 276 -18.75 3.84 -2.74
CA GLU A 276 -20.20 3.70 -2.73
C GLU A 276 -20.60 2.22 -2.79
N TRP A 277 -19.93 1.45 -3.66
CA TRP A 277 -20.17 0.01 -3.77
C TRP A 277 -19.85 -0.70 -2.45
N ILE A 278 -18.72 -0.40 -1.81
CA ILE A 278 -18.35 -0.98 -0.51
C ILE A 278 -19.36 -0.59 0.57
N ASN A 279 -19.75 0.68 0.63
CA ASN A 279 -20.75 1.16 1.59
C ASN A 279 -22.07 0.40 1.46
N LYS A 280 -22.50 0.05 0.24
CA LYS A 280 -23.65 -0.84 0.03
C LYS A 280 -23.38 -2.23 0.57
N GLN A 281 -22.25 -2.85 0.25
CA GLN A 281 -21.91 -4.18 0.77
C GLN A 281 -21.93 -4.24 2.30
N CYS A 282 -21.46 -3.18 2.97
CA CYS A 282 -21.46 -3.08 4.42
C CYS A 282 -22.85 -2.83 5.03
N ARG A 283 -23.77 -2.20 4.28
CA ARG A 283 -25.14 -1.84 4.74
C ARG A 283 -26.18 -2.94 4.52
N HIS A 284 -26.01 -3.83 3.54
CA HIS A 284 -26.95 -4.94 3.33
C HIS A 284 -26.76 -6.03 4.41
N SER A 285 -27.87 -6.34 5.11
CA SER A 285 -27.96 -7.43 6.08
C SER A 285 -27.67 -8.77 5.41
N HIS A 286 -27.19 -9.74 6.20
CA HIS A 286 -26.79 -11.08 5.73
C HIS A 286 -27.87 -11.83 4.93
N GLU A 287 -29.15 -11.47 5.08
CA GLU A 287 -30.27 -12.16 4.45
C GLU A 287 -30.34 -11.97 2.93
N GLU A 288 -29.67 -10.95 2.37
CA GLU A 288 -29.66 -10.69 0.91
C GLU A 288 -28.33 -11.05 0.21
N ARG A 289 -27.31 -11.56 0.93
CA ARG A 289 -25.96 -11.83 0.37
C ARG A 289 -25.85 -13.15 -0.38
N ASN A 290 -26.68 -13.35 -1.41
CA ASN A 290 -26.41 -14.38 -2.41
C ASN A 290 -25.76 -13.74 -3.65
N GLY A 291 -24.43 -13.53 -3.58
CA GLY A 291 -23.62 -13.10 -4.72
C GLY A 291 -23.09 -11.66 -4.64
N LEU A 292 -22.26 -11.30 -5.63
CA LEU A 292 -21.68 -9.98 -5.79
C LEU A 292 -22.75 -9.00 -6.31
N ALA A 293 -23.02 -7.90 -5.61
CA ALA A 293 -23.95 -6.89 -6.14
C ALA A 293 -23.29 -6.14 -7.31
N THR A 294 -24.09 -5.80 -8.33
CA THR A 294 -23.70 -4.97 -9.48
C THR A 294 -23.34 -3.54 -9.05
N ALA A 295 -22.40 -2.90 -9.75
CA ALA A 295 -22.05 -1.50 -9.49
C ALA A 295 -23.22 -0.56 -9.84
N GLU A 296 -23.24 0.65 -9.25
CA GLU A 296 -24.28 1.66 -9.53
C GLU A 296 -24.30 2.12 -10.99
N SER A 297 -23.15 2.07 -11.67
CA SER A 297 -23.01 2.40 -13.09
C SER A 297 -23.65 1.37 -14.04
N GLY A 298 -24.15 0.24 -13.51
CA GLY A 298 -24.58 -0.90 -14.32
C GLY A 298 -23.43 -1.76 -14.85
N GLU A 299 -22.17 -1.40 -14.57
CA GLU A 299 -21.01 -2.22 -14.88
C GLU A 299 -20.84 -3.35 -13.85
N ALA A 300 -20.39 -4.52 -14.33
CA ALA A 300 -20.17 -5.67 -13.46
C ALA A 300 -18.92 -5.46 -12.61
N VAL A 301 -19.04 -5.60 -11.29
CA VAL A 301 -17.88 -5.64 -10.40
C VAL A 301 -17.07 -6.90 -10.69
N VAL A 302 -15.77 -6.74 -10.85
CA VAL A 302 -14.86 -7.82 -11.24
C VAL A 302 -14.07 -8.29 -10.03
N ASP A 303 -14.27 -9.55 -9.64
CA ASP A 303 -13.36 -10.24 -8.72
C ASP A 303 -12.11 -10.69 -9.51
N PRO A 304 -10.94 -10.10 -9.28
CA PRO A 304 -9.73 -10.41 -10.04
C PRO A 304 -9.16 -11.81 -9.74
N LEU A 305 -9.68 -12.49 -8.72
CA LEU A 305 -9.28 -13.83 -8.30
C LEU A 305 -10.34 -14.91 -8.56
N ALA A 306 -11.51 -14.56 -9.11
CA ALA A 306 -12.54 -15.53 -9.44
C ALA A 306 -12.06 -16.61 -10.44
N GLU A 307 -12.69 -17.78 -10.38
CA GLU A 307 -12.39 -18.88 -11.30
C GLU A 307 -12.81 -18.51 -12.73
N GLY A 308 -11.99 -18.88 -13.72
CA GLY A 308 -12.25 -18.57 -15.13
C GLY A 308 -12.12 -17.09 -15.51
N GLN A 309 -11.54 -16.24 -14.65
CA GLN A 309 -11.29 -14.84 -14.97
C GLN A 309 -10.35 -14.66 -16.16
N ASP A 310 -10.59 -13.57 -16.88
CA ASP A 310 -9.86 -13.20 -18.09
C ASP A 310 -8.36 -12.96 -17.82
N ALA A 311 -7.53 -13.27 -18.81
CA ALA A 311 -6.07 -13.14 -18.71
C ALA A 311 -5.66 -11.68 -18.47
N ASP A 312 -6.34 -10.71 -19.09
CA ASP A 312 -6.02 -9.30 -18.93
C ASP A 312 -6.36 -8.81 -17.52
N VAL A 313 -7.45 -9.32 -16.91
CA VAL A 313 -7.79 -9.06 -15.49
C VAL A 313 -6.68 -9.57 -14.58
N ARG A 314 -6.18 -10.79 -14.84
CA ARG A 314 -5.10 -11.41 -14.06
C ARG A 314 -3.78 -10.65 -14.22
N ASP A 315 -3.47 -10.16 -15.42
CA ASP A 315 -2.25 -9.41 -15.67
C ASP A 315 -2.30 -8.01 -15.03
N ARG A 316 -3.46 -7.33 -15.06
CA ARG A 316 -3.67 -6.10 -14.29
C ARG A 316 -3.49 -6.32 -12.78
N LEU A 317 -4.00 -7.42 -12.23
CA LEU A 317 -3.76 -7.75 -10.82
C LEU A 317 -2.27 -7.96 -10.52
N LYS A 318 -1.54 -8.66 -11.39
CA LYS A 318 -0.09 -8.86 -11.22
C LYS A 318 0.66 -7.53 -11.24
N GLU A 319 0.32 -6.62 -12.16
CA GLU A 319 0.89 -5.27 -12.19
C GLU A 319 0.60 -4.51 -10.91
N TYR A 320 -0.64 -4.54 -10.43
CA TYR A 320 -1.03 -3.89 -9.19
C TYR A 320 -0.26 -4.42 -7.97
N LEU A 321 -0.12 -5.75 -7.85
CA LEU A 321 0.67 -6.36 -6.78
C LEU A 321 2.16 -6.01 -6.87
N LYS A 322 2.72 -5.89 -8.09
CA LYS A 322 4.08 -5.38 -8.30
C LYS A 322 4.21 -3.95 -7.81
N THR A 323 3.25 -3.07 -8.13
CA THR A 323 3.25 -1.68 -7.65
C THR A 323 3.12 -1.61 -6.13
N CYS A 324 2.21 -2.37 -5.50
CA CYS A 324 2.11 -2.42 -4.04
C CYS A 324 3.43 -2.86 -3.40
N PHE A 325 4.05 -3.93 -3.90
CA PHE A 325 5.34 -4.38 -3.38
C PHE A 325 6.47 -3.36 -3.63
N ALA A 326 6.42 -2.66 -4.77
CA ALA A 326 7.38 -1.63 -5.10
C ALA A 326 7.30 -0.40 -4.19
N ILE A 327 6.09 -0.01 -3.80
CA ILE A 327 5.87 1.00 -2.77
C ILE A 327 6.58 0.60 -1.46
N LEU A 328 6.48 -0.67 -1.05
CA LEU A 328 7.11 -1.15 0.19
C LEU A 328 8.64 -1.00 0.15
N TYR A 329 9.30 -1.47 -0.91
CA TYR A 329 10.77 -1.38 -0.96
C TYR A 329 11.27 0.06 -1.23
N MET A 330 10.49 0.89 -1.91
CA MET A 330 10.84 2.30 -2.12
C MET A 330 10.75 3.08 -0.79
N TYR A 331 9.68 2.85 -0.03
CA TYR A 331 9.52 3.41 1.30
C TYR A 331 10.56 2.87 2.28
N ASP A 332 10.88 1.56 2.25
CA ASP A 332 11.92 0.96 3.10
C ASP A 332 13.29 1.62 2.88
N GLY A 333 13.65 1.93 1.63
CA GLY A 333 14.88 2.66 1.32
C GLY A 333 14.94 4.05 1.97
N LEU A 334 13.80 4.74 2.10
CA LEU A 334 13.70 6.02 2.82
C LEU A 334 13.72 5.81 4.34
N ARG A 335 12.90 4.87 4.83
CA ARG A 335 12.78 4.52 6.25
C ARG A 335 14.13 4.18 6.89
N ARG A 336 14.95 3.39 6.20
CA ARG A 336 16.30 3.04 6.66
C ARG A 336 17.26 4.21 6.71
N LYS A 337 17.11 5.19 5.80
CA LYS A 337 17.89 6.44 5.87
C LYS A 337 17.46 7.32 7.02
N TRP A 338 16.17 7.33 7.35
CA TRP A 338 15.61 8.15 8.42
C TRP A 338 15.92 7.62 9.81
N TYR A 339 15.84 6.29 9.98
CA TYR A 339 15.84 5.65 11.29
C TYR A 339 16.96 4.61 11.49
N GLY A 340 17.69 4.27 10.44
CA GLY A 340 18.64 3.16 10.46
C GLY A 340 17.99 1.79 10.23
N ASP A 341 18.83 0.76 10.12
CA ASP A 341 18.39 -0.59 9.76
C ASP A 341 17.57 -1.27 10.85
N GLU A 342 17.97 -1.13 12.12
CA GLU A 342 17.32 -1.82 13.25
C GLU A 342 15.90 -1.30 13.50
N GLU A 343 15.73 0.03 13.60
CA GLU A 343 14.41 0.64 13.82
C GLU A 343 13.48 0.42 12.61
N ALA A 344 14.01 0.39 11.38
CA ALA A 344 13.21 0.05 10.21
C ALA A 344 12.70 -1.40 10.26
N ASP A 345 13.53 -2.36 10.66
CA ASP A 345 13.15 -3.77 10.79
C ASP A 345 12.12 -3.97 11.94
N GLU A 346 12.27 -3.26 13.05
CA GLU A 346 11.31 -3.27 14.17
C GLU A 346 9.94 -2.76 13.72
N LYS A 347 9.88 -1.58 13.08
CA LYS A 347 8.61 -1.02 12.64
C LYS A 347 7.91 -1.88 11.58
N TRP A 348 8.66 -2.50 10.65
CA TRP A 348 8.05 -3.48 9.73
C TRP A 348 7.52 -4.71 10.46
N THR A 349 8.23 -5.19 11.48
CA THR A 349 7.79 -6.31 12.30
C THR A 349 6.45 -5.99 12.97
N GLU A 350 6.33 -4.81 13.59
CA GLU A 350 5.09 -4.32 14.20
C GLU A 350 3.93 -4.24 13.20
N GLU A 351 4.15 -3.62 12.04
CA GLU A 351 3.12 -3.45 11.01
C GLU A 351 2.62 -4.79 10.45
N ILE A 352 3.53 -5.72 10.16
CA ILE A 352 3.15 -7.04 9.64
C ILE A 352 2.47 -7.88 10.73
N GLN A 353 2.99 -7.86 11.96
CA GLN A 353 2.38 -8.56 13.09
C GLN A 353 0.94 -8.06 13.34
N TRP A 354 0.72 -6.75 13.29
CA TRP A 354 -0.60 -6.15 13.46
C TRP A 354 -1.63 -6.65 12.43
N ILE A 355 -1.21 -6.94 11.20
CA ILE A 355 -2.08 -7.53 10.16
C ILE A 355 -2.53 -8.93 10.57
N PHE A 356 -1.63 -9.74 11.15
CA PHE A 356 -1.90 -11.10 11.60
C PHE A 356 -2.70 -11.13 12.92
N ASP A 357 -2.45 -10.20 13.84
CA ASP A 357 -3.18 -10.09 15.12
C ASP A 357 -4.66 -9.77 14.91
N LYS A 358 -4.99 -9.10 13.81
CA LYS A 358 -6.38 -8.83 13.40
C LYS A 358 -7.11 -10.06 12.85
N ILE A 359 -6.41 -11.15 12.55
CA ILE A 359 -7.03 -12.42 12.12
C ILE A 359 -7.48 -13.17 13.37
N ARG A 360 -8.78 -13.47 13.45
CA ARG A 360 -9.38 -14.16 14.60
C ARG A 360 -9.10 -15.66 14.52
N CYS A 361 -8.97 -16.31 15.68
CA CYS A 361 -9.00 -17.76 15.76
C CYS A 361 -10.41 -18.30 15.53
N LEU A 362 -10.50 -19.45 14.86
CA LEU A 362 -11.74 -20.21 14.73
C LEU A 362 -12.11 -20.80 16.10
N ARG A 363 -13.25 -20.38 16.67
CA ARG A 363 -13.74 -20.89 17.96
C ARG A 363 -14.48 -22.20 17.83
#